data_AF-A0A950V9A4-F1
#
_entry.id   AF-A0A950V9A4-F1
#
_cell.length_a   1.000
_cell.length_b   1.000
_cell.length_c   1.000
_cell.angle_alpha   90.00
_cell.angle_beta   90.00
_cell.angle_gamma   90.00
#
_symmetry.space_group_name_H-M   'P 1'
#
loop_
_entity.id
_entity.type
_entity.pdbx_description
1 polymer ?
#
loop_
_entity_poly.entity_id
_entity_poly.type
_entity_poly.pdbx_seq_one_letter_code
_entity_poly.pdbx_strand_id
1 'polypeptide(L)'
;MEKTKLFKPALSGFIEHDHNHDGIDRRGFLKCMAWAGTGALCVVQGGVLQSYALGSKGSSGKHSHHMGELSFVQISDSHMGFNKPANPDVIGTLKAAVEKINALPYPPQFILHTGDISHLSKPEEFDNVDQILRATNKEVFFVPGEHDVLNDDGKMFRERYAREAKGYGWYSFDKN
;
A
#
# COMPACT_ATOMS: atom_id res chain seq x y z
N MET A 1 -6.94 43.00 32.30
CA MET A 1 -6.06 41.81 32.22
C MET A 1 -6.37 41.11 30.92
N GLU A 2 -5.63 41.46 29.88
CA GLU A 2 -5.85 40.99 28.51
C GLU A 2 -5.07 39.67 28.33
N LYS A 3 -5.77 38.58 28.03
CA LYS A 3 -5.12 37.29 27.77
C LYS A 3 -4.59 37.29 26.35
N THR A 4 -3.29 37.55 26.19
CA THR A 4 -2.57 37.36 24.93
C THR A 4 -2.72 35.90 24.48
N LYS A 5 -3.45 35.67 23.39
CA LYS A 5 -3.52 34.36 22.73
C LYS A 5 -2.15 34.07 22.10
N LEU A 6 -1.27 33.41 22.86
CA LEU A 6 -0.12 32.73 22.29
C LEU A 6 -0.62 31.57 21.42
N PHE A 7 -0.11 31.48 20.20
CA PHE A 7 -0.40 30.47 19.17
C PHE A 7 -1.74 30.57 18.44
N LYS A 8 -1.69 31.22 17.27
CA LYS A 8 -2.57 30.90 16.15
C LYS A 8 -1.94 29.72 15.40
N PRO A 9 -2.57 28.54 15.32
CA PRO A 9 -2.04 27.46 14.50
C PRO A 9 -2.18 27.86 13.02
N ALA A 10 -1.06 27.91 12.29
CA ALA A 10 -1.05 28.15 10.86
C ALA A 10 -1.79 27.00 10.13
N LEU A 11 -2.69 27.36 9.22
CA LEU A 11 -3.52 26.43 8.43
C LEU A 11 -2.75 25.59 7.41
N SER A 12 -1.43 25.78 7.26
CA SER A 12 -0.68 25.32 6.10
C SER A 12 0.06 23.99 6.27
N GLY A 13 0.27 23.49 7.50
CA GLY A 13 0.95 22.21 7.72
C GLY A 13 2.43 22.19 7.30
N PHE A 14 3.12 23.34 7.42
CA PHE A 14 4.57 23.47 7.29
C PHE A 14 5.15 23.94 8.62
N ILE A 15 6.36 23.48 8.97
CA ILE A 15 7.05 23.84 10.22
C ILE A 15 7.65 25.25 10.12
N GLU A 16 7.52 26.06 11.18
CA GLU A 16 8.28 27.31 11.34
C GLU A 16 9.70 27.09 11.90
N HIS A 17 9.94 25.97 12.60
CA HIS A 17 11.25 25.61 13.16
C HIS A 17 11.59 24.15 12.88
N ASP A 18 12.44 23.95 11.86
CA ASP A 18 12.96 22.65 11.44
C ASP A 18 14.24 22.31 12.22
N HIS A 19 14.14 21.39 13.18
CA HIS A 19 15.29 20.91 13.96
C HIS A 19 16.00 19.70 13.34
N ASN A 20 15.43 19.09 12.28
CA ASN A 20 15.92 17.84 11.68
C ASN A 20 16.30 17.95 10.19
N HIS A 21 16.15 19.12 9.58
CA HIS A 21 16.42 19.43 8.16
C HIS A 21 15.65 18.57 7.15
N ASP A 22 14.55 17.93 7.55
CA ASP A 22 13.68 17.15 6.66
C ASP A 22 12.43 17.95 6.23
N GLY A 23 12.15 19.11 6.85
CA GLY A 23 11.00 19.95 6.58
C GLY A 23 9.64 19.35 6.96
N ILE A 24 9.58 18.24 7.73
CA ILE A 24 8.34 17.50 8.03
C ILE A 24 7.99 17.59 9.53
N ASP A 25 6.90 18.29 9.90
CA ASP A 25 6.42 18.26 11.29
C ASP A 25 5.67 16.95 11.59
N ARG A 26 5.33 16.72 12.87
CA ARG A 26 4.52 15.55 13.28
C ARG A 26 3.25 15.34 12.44
N ARG A 27 2.61 16.41 11.97
CA ARG A 27 1.38 16.33 11.17
C ARG A 27 1.72 15.98 9.72
N GLY A 28 2.82 16.50 9.19
CA GLY A 28 3.44 16.11 7.94
C GLY A 28 3.82 14.63 7.96
N PHE A 29 4.47 14.15 9.03
CA PHE A 29 4.83 12.76 9.21
C PHE A 29 3.59 11.86 9.22
N LEU A 30 2.58 12.20 10.02
CA LEU A 30 1.33 11.43 10.06
C LEU A 30 0.58 11.45 8.72
N LYS A 31 0.64 12.56 7.97
CA LYS A 31 0.13 12.60 6.59
C LYS A 31 0.94 11.67 5.70
N CYS A 32 2.28 11.74 5.71
CA CYS A 32 3.15 10.85 4.94
C CYS A 32 2.85 9.38 5.25
N MET A 33 2.69 9.03 6.53
CA MET A 33 2.34 7.68 6.96
C MET A 33 0.95 7.26 6.50
N ALA A 34 -0.04 8.16 6.51
CA ALA A 34 -1.37 7.86 5.95
C ALA A 34 -1.32 7.58 4.43
N TRP A 35 -0.41 8.22 3.69
CA TRP A 35 -0.20 7.96 2.27
C TRP A 35 0.62 6.69 2.02
N ALA A 36 1.71 6.48 2.76
CA ALA A 36 2.52 5.27 2.69
C ALA A 36 1.71 4.01 3.07
N GLY A 37 0.80 4.13 4.04
CA GLY A 37 -0.11 3.05 4.43
C GLY A 37 -1.16 2.69 3.37
N THR A 38 -1.37 3.53 2.34
CA THR A 38 -2.26 3.17 1.22
C THR A 38 -1.55 2.31 0.16
N GLY A 39 -0.22 2.31 0.15
CA GLY A 39 0.62 1.64 -0.84
C GLY A 39 1.66 2.57 -1.47
N ALA A 40 2.64 1.95 -2.13
CA ALA A 40 3.73 2.62 -2.82
C ALA A 40 3.74 2.26 -4.31
N LEU A 41 3.85 3.26 -5.18
CA LEU A 41 4.18 3.06 -6.58
C LEU A 41 5.68 2.83 -6.69
N CYS A 42 6.08 1.70 -7.23
CA CYS A 42 7.45 1.26 -7.42
C CYS A 42 7.80 1.27 -8.90
N VAL A 43 8.98 1.77 -9.21
CA VAL A 43 9.43 2.03 -10.58
C VAL A 43 10.87 1.61 -10.73
N VAL A 44 11.17 0.79 -11.73
CA VAL A 44 12.54 0.47 -12.12
C VAL A 44 12.91 1.25 -13.37
N GLN A 45 13.74 2.27 -13.18
CA GLN A 45 14.26 3.12 -14.25
C GLN A 45 15.79 2.98 -14.31
N GLY A 46 16.33 2.58 -15.47
CA GLY A 46 17.78 2.37 -15.64
C GLY A 46 18.39 1.33 -14.69
N GLY A 47 17.59 0.35 -14.24
CA GLY A 47 18.01 -0.68 -13.28
C GLY A 47 17.94 -0.27 -11.81
N VAL A 48 17.47 0.95 -11.51
CA VAL A 48 17.33 1.46 -10.14
C VAL A 48 15.86 1.49 -9.74
N LEU A 49 15.54 0.91 -8.58
CA LEU A 49 14.20 0.96 -8.00
C LEU A 49 13.98 2.30 -7.27
N GLN A 50 12.89 2.97 -7.61
CA GLN A 50 12.39 4.19 -6.97
C GLN A 50 10.97 3.95 -6.47
N SER A 51 10.62 4.55 -5.33
CA SER A 51 9.28 4.43 -4.74
C SER A 51 8.64 5.80 -4.51
N TYR A 52 7.33 5.85 -4.73
CA TYR A 52 6.54 7.06 -4.65
C TYR A 52 5.25 6.79 -3.87
N ALA A 53 4.82 7.75 -3.05
CA ALA A 53 3.53 7.68 -2.40
C ALA A 53 2.38 7.78 -3.43
N LEU A 54 1.39 6.90 -3.29
CA LEU A 54 0.16 6.91 -4.11
C LEU A 54 -0.60 8.23 -3.90
N GLY A 55 -0.84 8.99 -4.97
CA GLY A 55 -1.57 10.27 -4.91
C GLY A 55 -0.74 11.50 -4.54
N SER A 56 0.58 11.38 -4.39
CA SER A 56 1.47 12.55 -4.29
C SER A 56 1.63 13.24 -5.65
N LYS A 57 1.88 14.56 -5.69
CA LYS A 57 2.19 15.26 -6.96
C LYS A 57 3.40 14.67 -7.70
N GLY A 58 4.26 13.90 -7.01
CA GLY A 58 5.36 13.14 -7.61
C GLY A 58 4.92 11.94 -8.45
N SER A 59 3.75 11.34 -8.16
CA SER A 59 3.12 10.33 -9.04
C SER A 59 2.34 10.96 -10.21
N SER A 60 2.16 12.28 -10.21
CA SER A 60 1.41 13.03 -11.24
C SER A 60 2.28 13.94 -12.11
N GLY A 61 3.57 14.10 -11.81
CA GLY A 61 4.44 15.11 -12.42
C GLY A 61 5.78 14.54 -12.83
N LYS A 62 6.02 14.49 -14.15
CA LYS A 62 7.32 14.31 -14.82
C LYS A 62 7.97 12.93 -14.85
N HIS A 63 7.48 11.94 -14.12
CA HIS A 63 7.92 10.55 -14.30
C HIS A 63 6.95 9.84 -15.25
N SER A 64 7.03 10.16 -16.55
CA SER A 64 6.57 9.21 -17.56
C SER A 64 7.48 8.00 -17.42
N HIS A 65 6.97 6.87 -16.94
CA HIS A 65 7.66 5.62 -17.20
C HIS A 65 7.70 5.51 -18.72
N HIS A 66 8.89 5.69 -19.28
CA HIS A 66 9.09 5.52 -20.70
C HIS A 66 8.62 4.09 -21.05
N MET A 67 8.01 3.92 -22.22
CA MET A 67 7.67 2.59 -22.74
C MET A 67 8.91 1.68 -22.58
N GLY A 68 8.83 0.67 -21.71
CA GLY A 68 9.94 -0.24 -21.36
C GLY A 68 10.43 -0.21 -19.90
N GLU A 69 9.93 0.69 -19.04
CA GLU A 69 10.24 0.67 -17.60
C GLU A 69 9.24 -0.20 -16.80
N LEU A 70 9.75 -1.01 -15.88
CA LEU A 70 8.93 -1.83 -15.00
C LEU A 70 8.31 -0.96 -13.91
N SER A 71 6.98 -0.94 -13.81
CA SER A 71 6.29 -0.28 -12.71
C SER A 71 5.24 -1.20 -12.09
N PHE A 72 5.13 -1.15 -10.76
CA PHE A 72 4.16 -1.93 -9.99
C PHE A 72 3.74 -1.16 -8.76
N VAL A 73 2.59 -1.51 -8.18
CA VAL A 73 2.19 -0.98 -6.87
C VAL A 73 2.42 -2.02 -5.80
N GLN A 74 3.07 -1.65 -4.71
CA GLN A 74 3.13 -2.44 -3.49
C GLN A 74 2.04 -1.98 -2.51
N ILE A 75 1.24 -2.93 -2.03
CA ILE A 75 0.34 -2.78 -0.88
C ILE A 75 0.71 -3.82 0.17
N SER A 76 0.27 -3.64 1.42
CA SER A 76 0.62 -4.52 2.53
C SER A 76 -0.41 -4.41 3.65
N ASP A 77 -0.47 -5.41 4.53
CA ASP A 77 -1.15 -5.35 5.83
C ASP A 77 -2.62 -4.91 5.74
N SER A 78 -3.35 -5.44 4.75
CA SER A 78 -4.78 -5.16 4.57
C SER A 78 -5.61 -5.60 5.78
N HIS A 79 -5.17 -6.66 6.49
CA HIS A 79 -5.82 -7.26 7.65
C HIS A 79 -7.34 -7.39 7.48
N MET A 80 -7.78 -7.95 6.34
CA MET A 80 -9.20 -8.10 6.06
C MET A 80 -9.88 -8.90 7.17
N GLY A 81 -11.00 -8.38 7.70
CA GLY A 81 -11.68 -8.93 8.87
C GLY A 81 -11.37 -8.23 10.21
N PHE A 82 -10.35 -7.37 10.27
CA PHE A 82 -10.10 -6.54 11.45
C PHE A 82 -11.21 -5.49 11.67
N ASN A 83 -11.62 -5.29 12.92
CA ASN A 83 -12.75 -4.42 13.28
C ASN A 83 -12.57 -3.66 14.60
N LYS A 84 -11.32 -3.43 15.03
CA LYS A 84 -11.02 -2.70 16.27
C LYS A 84 -10.82 -1.20 15.99
N PRO A 85 -10.81 -0.33 17.02
CA PRO A 85 -10.79 1.13 16.83
C PRO A 85 -9.64 1.69 15.99
N ALA A 86 -8.53 0.97 15.84
CA ALA A 86 -7.41 1.40 14.99
C ALA A 86 -7.79 1.52 13.51
N ASN A 87 -8.67 0.63 13.03
CA ASN A 87 -9.24 0.65 11.69
C ASN A 87 -10.60 -0.07 11.71
N PRO A 88 -11.70 0.66 11.89
CA PRO A 88 -13.03 0.05 11.94
C PRO A 88 -13.56 -0.36 10.55
N ASP A 89 -12.92 0.08 9.45
CA ASP A 89 -13.36 -0.17 8.08
C ASP A 89 -12.20 -0.53 7.15
N VAL A 90 -11.69 -1.75 7.31
CA VAL A 90 -10.64 -2.31 6.44
C VAL A 90 -11.10 -2.45 4.98
N ILE A 91 -12.39 -2.69 4.74
CA ILE A 91 -12.96 -2.77 3.39
C ILE A 91 -12.88 -1.42 2.68
N GLY A 92 -13.34 -0.35 3.34
CA GLY A 92 -13.26 1.01 2.83
C GLY A 92 -11.81 1.46 2.63
N THR A 93 -10.92 1.08 3.54
CA THR A 93 -9.48 1.38 3.45
C THR A 93 -8.85 0.76 2.19
N LEU A 94 -9.07 -0.54 1.96
CA LEU A 94 -8.54 -1.22 0.79
C LEU A 94 -9.18 -0.70 -0.51
N LYS A 95 -10.48 -0.39 -0.51
CA LYS A 95 -11.14 0.25 -1.66
C LYS A 95 -10.54 1.61 -2.00
N ALA A 96 -10.25 2.43 -0.99
CA ALA A 96 -9.58 3.72 -1.21
C ALA A 96 -8.17 3.54 -1.80
N ALA A 97 -7.46 2.46 -1.45
CA ALA A 97 -6.19 2.12 -2.11
C ALA A 97 -6.39 1.78 -3.58
N VAL A 98 -7.35 0.91 -3.89
CA VAL A 98 -7.73 0.54 -5.27
C VAL A 98 -8.11 1.77 -6.10
N GLU A 99 -8.89 2.70 -5.53
CA GLU A 99 -9.24 3.96 -6.20
C GLU A 99 -8.01 4.79 -6.55
N LYS A 100 -7.04 4.93 -5.64
CA LYS A 100 -5.78 5.64 -5.92
C LYS A 100 -4.94 4.93 -6.98
N ILE A 101 -4.90 3.60 -6.98
CA ILE A 101 -4.20 2.81 -8.00
C ILE A 101 -4.83 3.04 -9.38
N ASN A 102 -6.16 2.98 -9.46
CA ASN A 102 -6.91 3.20 -10.70
C ASN A 102 -6.82 4.64 -11.22
N ALA A 103 -6.56 5.61 -10.33
CA ALA A 103 -6.37 7.01 -10.68
C ALA A 103 -4.93 7.36 -11.12
N LEU A 104 -3.99 6.40 -11.13
CA LEU A 104 -2.63 6.65 -11.61
C LEU A 104 -2.65 7.02 -13.11
N PRO A 105 -1.91 8.06 -13.54
CA PRO A 105 -1.88 8.48 -14.94
C PRO A 105 -1.27 7.41 -15.86
N TYR A 106 -0.34 6.62 -15.30
CA TYR A 106 0.24 5.45 -15.95
C TYR A 106 -0.13 4.21 -15.13
N PRO A 107 -0.87 3.25 -15.71
CA PRO A 107 -1.29 2.06 -14.98
C PRO A 107 -0.05 1.20 -14.62
N PRO A 108 0.05 0.69 -13.38
CA PRO A 108 1.11 -0.25 -13.04
C PRO A 108 0.96 -1.55 -13.83
N GLN A 109 2.05 -2.28 -14.03
CA GLN A 109 2.01 -3.56 -14.74
C GLN A 109 1.37 -4.67 -13.89
N PHE A 110 1.58 -4.62 -12.58
CA PHE A 110 1.01 -5.55 -11.59
C PHE A 110 0.92 -4.89 -10.21
N ILE A 111 0.31 -5.59 -9.27
CA ILE A 111 0.27 -5.24 -7.86
C ILE A 111 0.99 -6.34 -7.06
N LEU A 112 1.77 -5.95 -6.06
CA LEU A 112 2.39 -6.85 -5.10
C LEU A 112 1.78 -6.59 -3.72
N HIS A 113 1.16 -7.60 -3.11
CA HIS A 113 0.68 -7.54 -1.73
C HIS A 113 1.66 -8.27 -0.81
N THR A 114 2.29 -7.55 0.11
CA THR A 114 3.42 -8.05 0.92
C THR A 114 3.02 -8.54 2.31
N GLY A 115 2.01 -9.40 2.39
CA GLY A 115 1.61 -10.06 3.63
C GLY A 115 0.48 -9.39 4.41
N ASP A 116 -0.01 -10.13 5.40
CA ASP A 116 -1.14 -9.80 6.28
C ASP A 116 -2.36 -9.35 5.49
N ILE A 117 -2.73 -10.18 4.53
CA ILE A 117 -3.89 -10.00 3.64
C ILE A 117 -5.18 -10.16 4.45
N SER A 118 -5.23 -11.22 5.25
CA SER A 118 -6.30 -11.57 6.17
C SER A 118 -5.93 -11.20 7.60
N HIS A 119 -6.91 -11.19 8.51
CA HIS A 119 -6.65 -10.98 9.93
C HIS A 119 -6.62 -12.28 10.72
N LEU A 120 -7.46 -13.25 10.36
CA LEU A 120 -7.63 -14.51 11.10
C LEU A 120 -7.51 -15.74 10.19
N SER A 121 -6.89 -15.59 9.01
CA SER A 121 -6.78 -16.65 7.99
C SER A 121 -8.13 -17.32 7.70
N LYS A 122 -9.21 -16.53 7.53
CA LYS A 122 -10.54 -17.07 7.18
C LYS A 122 -10.77 -17.04 5.66
N PRO A 123 -11.45 -18.04 5.08
CA PRO A 123 -11.77 -18.05 3.65
C PRO A 123 -12.46 -16.77 3.18
N GLU A 124 -13.46 -16.29 3.92
CA GLU A 124 -14.20 -15.08 3.56
C GLU A 124 -13.33 -13.80 3.57
N GLU A 125 -12.28 -13.75 4.39
CA GLU A 125 -11.36 -12.61 4.45
C GLU A 125 -10.52 -12.54 3.16
N PHE A 126 -9.99 -13.68 2.70
CA PHE A 126 -9.29 -13.77 1.42
C PHE A 126 -10.23 -13.48 0.24
N ASP A 127 -11.43 -14.04 0.24
CA ASP A 127 -12.41 -13.83 -0.84
C ASP A 127 -12.78 -12.35 -0.99
N ASN A 128 -12.93 -11.63 0.13
CA ASN A 128 -13.20 -10.19 0.12
C ASN A 128 -12.04 -9.37 -0.48
N VAL A 129 -10.78 -9.70 -0.14
CA VAL A 129 -9.62 -9.04 -0.75
C VAL A 129 -9.59 -9.29 -2.24
N ASP A 130 -9.75 -10.54 -2.68
CA ASP A 130 -9.79 -10.91 -4.09
C ASP A 130 -10.88 -10.13 -4.84
N GLN A 131 -12.08 -10.04 -4.26
CA GLN A 131 -13.19 -9.29 -4.86
C GLN A 131 -12.87 -7.80 -5.02
N ILE A 132 -12.23 -7.19 -4.02
CA ILE A 132 -11.88 -5.76 -4.07
C ILE A 132 -10.77 -5.52 -5.09
N LEU A 133 -9.70 -6.32 -5.07
CA LEU A 133 -8.55 -6.14 -5.95
C LEU A 133 -8.86 -6.40 -7.43
N ARG A 134 -9.88 -7.23 -7.74
CA ARG A 134 -10.39 -7.40 -9.10
C ARG A 134 -10.77 -6.09 -9.79
N ALA A 135 -11.21 -5.08 -9.03
CA ALA A 135 -11.57 -3.77 -9.59
C ALA A 135 -10.37 -2.99 -10.17
N THR A 136 -9.14 -3.45 -9.93
CA THR A 136 -7.93 -2.88 -10.56
C THR A 136 -7.70 -3.38 -11.99
N ASN A 137 -8.31 -4.53 -12.35
CA ASN A 137 -7.97 -5.27 -13.58
C ASN A 137 -6.47 -5.55 -13.74
N LYS A 138 -5.73 -5.65 -12.62
CA LYS A 138 -4.30 -6.00 -12.60
C LYS A 138 -4.09 -7.42 -12.08
N GLU A 139 -3.01 -8.02 -12.55
CA GLU A 139 -2.45 -9.20 -11.90
C GLU A 139 -1.91 -8.80 -10.53
N VAL A 140 -2.20 -9.63 -9.52
CA VAL A 140 -1.76 -9.41 -8.15
C VAL A 140 -0.91 -10.59 -7.72
N PHE A 141 0.31 -10.30 -7.29
CA PHE A 141 1.20 -11.26 -6.65
C PHE A 141 1.13 -11.09 -5.14
N PHE A 142 1.11 -12.20 -4.41
CA PHE A 142 0.98 -12.21 -2.97
C PHE A 142 2.19 -12.86 -2.31
N VAL A 143 2.64 -12.27 -1.22
CA VAL A 143 3.54 -12.87 -0.23
C VAL A 143 2.72 -13.04 1.04
N PRO A 144 2.78 -14.18 1.75
CA PRO A 144 2.02 -14.35 2.98
C PRO A 144 2.67 -13.58 4.13
N GLY A 145 1.84 -13.02 5.02
CA GLY A 145 2.27 -12.57 6.35
C GLY A 145 1.97 -13.61 7.42
N GLU A 146 2.16 -13.24 8.68
CA GLU A 146 1.92 -14.15 9.81
C GLU A 146 0.42 -14.43 9.98
N HIS A 147 -0.42 -13.43 9.74
CA HIS A 147 -1.87 -13.53 9.86
C HIS A 147 -2.53 -14.36 8.75
N ASP A 148 -1.79 -14.70 7.69
CA ASP A 148 -2.30 -15.45 6.54
C ASP A 148 -2.12 -16.97 6.67
N VAL A 149 -1.40 -17.42 7.70
CA VAL A 149 -1.01 -18.83 7.87
C VAL A 149 -1.41 -19.43 9.23
N LEU A 150 -2.29 -18.76 9.98
CA LEU A 150 -2.59 -19.09 11.38
C LEU A 150 -3.28 -20.44 11.59
N ASN A 151 -4.15 -20.86 10.65
CA ASN A 151 -5.08 -21.97 10.89
C ASN A 151 -4.65 -23.31 10.28
N ASP A 152 -3.87 -23.29 9.20
CA ASP A 152 -3.60 -24.48 8.38
C ASP A 152 -2.17 -24.54 7.84
N ASP A 153 -1.23 -23.90 8.54
CA ASP A 153 0.18 -23.80 8.14
C ASP A 153 0.34 -23.22 6.72
N GLY A 154 -0.54 -22.27 6.36
CA GLY A 154 -0.56 -21.56 5.09
C GLY A 154 -1.04 -22.39 3.90
N LYS A 155 -1.71 -23.53 4.13
CA LYS A 155 -2.21 -24.39 3.05
C LYS A 155 -3.21 -23.63 2.16
N MET A 156 -4.19 -22.97 2.74
CA MET A 156 -5.19 -22.18 2.02
C MET A 156 -4.54 -21.02 1.24
N PHE A 157 -3.58 -20.32 1.85
CA PHE A 157 -2.83 -19.28 1.15
C PHE A 157 -2.14 -19.85 -0.10
N ARG A 158 -1.44 -20.99 0.03
CA ARG A 158 -0.73 -21.62 -1.08
C ARG A 158 -1.66 -22.10 -2.18
N GLU A 159 -2.79 -22.73 -1.83
CA GLU A 159 -3.80 -23.18 -2.78
C GLU A 159 -4.42 -22.02 -3.59
N ARG A 160 -4.54 -20.83 -2.97
CA ARG A 160 -5.07 -19.63 -3.63
C ARG A 160 -4.02 -18.94 -4.49
N TYR A 161 -2.87 -18.60 -3.91
CA TYR A 161 -1.95 -17.61 -4.47
C TYR A 161 -0.57 -18.16 -4.85
N ALA A 162 -0.23 -19.38 -4.42
CA ALA A 162 1.12 -19.91 -4.59
C ALA A 162 1.10 -21.36 -5.11
N ARG A 163 0.18 -21.67 -6.04
CA ARG A 163 -0.02 -23.04 -6.57
C ARG A 163 1.20 -23.63 -7.26
N GLU A 164 2.01 -22.77 -7.86
CA GLU A 164 3.25 -23.15 -8.55
C GLU A 164 4.49 -22.96 -7.68
N ALA A 165 4.31 -22.58 -6.41
CA ALA A 165 5.41 -22.36 -5.50
C ALA A 165 6.12 -23.68 -5.13
N LYS A 166 7.42 -23.56 -4.90
CA LYS A 166 8.31 -24.67 -4.57
C LYS A 166 8.57 -24.71 -3.06
N GLY A 167 8.82 -25.91 -2.53
CA GLY A 167 9.15 -26.14 -1.13
C GLY A 167 8.14 -25.52 -0.17
N TYR A 168 8.60 -24.65 0.74
CA TYR A 168 7.75 -24.01 1.76
C TYR A 168 6.97 -22.80 1.24
N GLY A 169 6.96 -22.52 -0.08
CA GLY A 169 6.08 -21.51 -0.68
C GLY A 169 6.77 -20.39 -1.45
N TRP A 170 8.02 -20.58 -1.90
CA TRP A 170 8.71 -19.60 -2.76
C TRP A 170 8.36 -19.79 -4.23
N TYR A 171 8.13 -18.69 -4.93
CA TYR A 171 7.94 -18.66 -6.38
C TYR A 171 8.65 -17.46 -6.99
N SER A 172 8.86 -17.51 -8.30
CA SER A 172 9.42 -16.43 -9.11
C SER A 172 8.53 -16.23 -10.32
N PHE A 173 8.47 -15.00 -10.82
CA PHE A 173 7.71 -14.65 -12.02
C PHE A 173 8.52 -13.66 -12.85
N ASP A 174 8.24 -13.64 -14.15
CA ASP A 174 8.78 -12.67 -15.08
C ASP A 174 7.66 -11.72 -15.52
N LYS A 175 7.99 -10.44 -15.73
CA LYS A 175 7.08 -9.43 -16.26
C LYS A 175 7.80 -8.60 -17.32
N ASN A 176 7.21 -8.57 -18.51
CA ASN A 176 7.72 -7.85 -19.68
C ASN A 176 6.97 -6.53 -19.89
#